data_AF-I9KPL7-F1
#
_entry.id   AF-I9KPL7-F1
#
_cell.length_a   1.000
_cell.length_b   1.000
_cell.length_c   1.000
_cell.angle_alpha   90.00
_cell.angle_beta   90.00
_cell.angle_gamma   90.00
#
_symmetry.space_group_name_H-M   'P 1'
#
loop_
_entity.id
_entity.type
_entity.pdbx_description
1 polymer ?
#
loop_
_entity_poly.entity_id
_entity_poly.type
_entity_poly.pdbx_seq_one_letter_code
_entity_poly.pdbx_strand_id
1 'polypeptide(L)'
;MALADAALALFLERGFDAVGVREIADAADVSVTTLFKHFPEGKVALLFDEDADREAGLVAAVRDRPPGRTIPQALRDHLGGARAAARRADPRLRDFHALRDFHALVDSTPELREHSRRMWLRHETALAAAIAEASGLPADDPACLALAHFALEAAGLAPARIDVGTGVDAETDAETDANAGAGAGATLERIFALLEHGWTAVAASPPGSV
;
A
#
# COMPACT_ATOMS: atom_id res chain seq x y z
N MET A 1 8.65 -18.67 1.84
CA MET A 1 8.27 -18.24 3.20
C MET A 1 9.47 -17.89 4.06
N ALA A 2 10.47 -18.76 4.24
CA ALA A 2 11.65 -18.46 5.09
C ALA A 2 12.45 -17.18 4.73
N LEU A 3 12.57 -16.82 3.45
CA LEU A 3 13.45 -15.73 3.03
C LEU A 3 12.93 -14.32 3.36
N ALA A 4 11.63 -14.09 3.16
CA ALA A 4 10.98 -12.84 3.51
C ALA A 4 10.93 -12.65 5.04
N ASP A 5 10.67 -13.72 5.78
CA ASP A 5 10.65 -13.73 7.25
C ASP A 5 12.02 -13.36 7.82
N ALA A 6 13.08 -14.00 7.31
CA ALA A 6 14.46 -13.73 7.71
C ALA A 6 14.89 -12.31 7.36
N ALA A 7 14.52 -11.82 6.17
CA ALA A 7 14.83 -10.45 5.74
C ALA A 7 14.16 -9.41 6.64
N LEU A 8 12.86 -9.55 6.90
CA LEU A 8 12.12 -8.64 7.75
C LEU A 8 12.71 -8.59 9.16
N ALA A 9 12.98 -9.75 9.77
CA ALA A 9 13.56 -9.81 11.11
C ALA A 9 14.92 -9.09 11.18
N LEU A 10 15.82 -9.35 10.24
CA LEU A 10 17.14 -8.72 10.18
C LEU A 10 17.04 -7.20 9.95
N PHE A 11 16.14 -6.75 9.09
CA PHE A 11 15.98 -5.31 8.84
C PHE A 11 15.37 -4.57 10.03
N LEU A 12 14.44 -5.19 10.76
CA LEU A 12 13.88 -4.58 11.97
C LEU A 12 14.93 -4.49 13.09
N GLU A 13 15.82 -5.47 13.21
CA GLU A 13 16.87 -5.47 14.24
C GLU A 13 18.02 -4.50 13.92
N ARG A 14 18.47 -4.45 12.66
CA ARG A 14 19.73 -3.80 12.28
C ARG A 14 19.58 -2.64 11.29
N GLY A 15 18.39 -2.45 10.74
CA GLY A 15 18.12 -1.51 9.65
C GLY A 15 18.41 -2.10 8.26
N PHE A 16 17.79 -1.52 7.24
CA PHE A 16 17.91 -2.01 5.86
C PHE A 16 19.35 -1.96 5.35
N ASP A 17 20.06 -0.85 5.54
CA ASP A 17 21.40 -0.63 4.98
C ASP A 17 22.46 -1.58 5.56
N ALA A 18 22.34 -1.91 6.84
CA ALA A 18 23.32 -2.71 7.57
C ALA A 18 23.22 -4.23 7.29
N VAL A 19 22.21 -4.66 6.52
CA VAL A 19 21.95 -6.08 6.22
C VAL A 19 22.26 -6.37 4.75
N GLY A 20 23.14 -7.34 4.52
CA GLY A 20 23.49 -7.84 3.20
C GLY A 20 22.65 -9.03 2.73
N VAL A 21 22.54 -9.22 1.40
CA VAL A 21 21.84 -10.36 0.79
C VAL A 21 22.39 -11.73 1.23
N ARG A 22 23.69 -11.81 1.54
CA ARG A 22 24.32 -13.05 2.02
C ARG A 22 23.82 -13.42 3.40
N GLU A 23 23.72 -12.46 4.31
CA GLU A 23 23.25 -12.69 5.67
C GLU A 23 21.79 -13.17 5.69
N ILE A 24 20.97 -12.61 4.81
CA ILE A 24 19.57 -13.04 4.63
C ILE A 24 19.51 -14.47 4.09
N ALA A 25 20.34 -14.79 3.08
CA ALA A 25 20.40 -16.12 2.50
C ALA A 25 20.86 -17.16 3.53
N ASP A 26 21.89 -16.83 4.33
CA ASP A 26 22.40 -17.66 5.42
C ASP A 26 21.33 -17.88 6.50
N ALA A 27 20.61 -16.83 6.90
CA ALA A 27 19.54 -16.91 7.90
C ALA A 27 18.32 -17.74 7.42
N ALA A 28 18.09 -17.80 6.11
CA ALA A 28 17.00 -18.56 5.50
C ALA A 28 17.41 -19.94 4.98
N ASP A 29 18.66 -20.37 5.23
CA ASP A 29 19.24 -21.63 4.76
C ASP A 29 19.10 -21.82 3.23
N VAL A 30 19.37 -20.77 2.45
CA VAL A 30 19.36 -20.81 0.99
C VAL A 30 20.67 -20.23 0.42
N SER A 31 20.98 -20.61 -0.82
CA SER A 31 22.11 -19.99 -1.53
C SER A 31 21.77 -18.56 -1.99
N VAL A 32 22.78 -17.69 -2.06
CA VAL A 32 22.66 -16.35 -2.66
C VAL A 32 22.16 -16.44 -4.13
N THR A 33 22.58 -17.48 -4.87
CA THR A 33 22.11 -17.73 -6.23
C THR A 33 20.60 -18.02 -6.27
N THR A 34 20.09 -18.82 -5.33
CA THR A 34 18.66 -19.09 -5.19
C THR A 34 17.90 -17.81 -4.88
N LEU A 35 18.41 -16.97 -3.96
CA LEU A 35 17.81 -15.68 -3.63
C LEU A 35 17.64 -14.82 -4.90
N PHE A 36 18.71 -14.58 -5.67
CA PHE A 36 18.63 -13.74 -6.87
C PHE A 36 17.78 -14.34 -7.99
N LYS A 37 17.65 -15.68 -8.04
CA LYS A 37 16.73 -16.34 -8.98
C LYS A 37 15.27 -15.99 -8.70
N HIS A 38 14.89 -15.89 -7.43
CA HIS A 38 13.53 -15.55 -7.02
C HIS A 38 13.31 -14.03 -6.90
N PHE A 39 14.33 -13.31 -6.46
CA PHE A 39 14.31 -11.87 -6.19
C PHE A 39 15.45 -11.18 -6.95
N PRO A 40 15.28 -10.97 -8.27
CA PRO A 40 16.34 -10.37 -9.10
C PRO A 40 16.66 -8.93 -8.69
N GLU A 41 15.69 -8.21 -8.12
CA GLU A 41 15.87 -6.87 -7.57
C GLU A 41 16.60 -6.90 -6.20
N GLY A 42 16.88 -8.09 -5.65
CA GLY A 42 17.66 -8.30 -4.43
C GLY A 42 16.85 -8.07 -3.16
N LYS A 43 17.52 -7.56 -2.12
CA LYS A 43 16.96 -7.48 -0.76
C LYS A 43 15.73 -6.56 -0.63
N VAL A 44 15.58 -5.59 -1.54
CA VAL A 44 14.42 -4.67 -1.58
C VAL A 44 13.12 -5.39 -1.92
N ALA A 45 13.16 -6.40 -2.79
CA ALA A 45 11.96 -7.11 -3.25
C ALA A 45 11.43 -8.13 -2.22
N LEU A 46 12.25 -8.51 -1.24
CA LEU A 46 11.89 -9.51 -0.23
C LEU A 46 10.73 -9.09 0.67
N LEU A 47 10.38 -7.80 0.69
CA LEU A 47 9.33 -7.23 1.52
C LEU A 47 7.99 -7.05 0.81
N PHE A 48 7.89 -7.31 -0.51
CA PHE A 48 6.76 -6.85 -1.32
C PHE A 48 6.13 -7.94 -2.24
N ASP A 49 6.18 -9.21 -1.84
CA ASP A 49 5.88 -10.37 -2.71
C ASP A 49 4.37 -10.72 -2.91
N GLU A 50 3.41 -9.82 -2.65
CA GLU A 50 1.96 -10.14 -2.81
C GLU A 50 1.28 -9.24 -3.86
N ASP A 51 1.67 -9.39 -5.12
CA ASP A 51 1.26 -8.52 -6.22
C ASP A 51 -0.17 -8.83 -6.73
N ALA A 52 -0.51 -10.12 -6.89
CA ALA A 52 -1.76 -10.54 -7.54
C ALA A 52 -3.03 -10.27 -6.70
N ASP A 53 -2.97 -10.49 -5.38
CA ASP A 53 -4.11 -10.26 -4.49
C ASP A 53 -4.43 -8.76 -4.35
N ARG A 54 -3.41 -7.91 -4.45
CA ARG A 54 -3.56 -6.44 -4.42
C ARG A 54 -4.31 -5.94 -5.65
N GLU A 55 -3.91 -6.38 -6.83
CA GLU A 55 -4.60 -6.04 -8.08
C GLU A 55 -6.06 -6.47 -8.05
N ALA A 56 -6.32 -7.74 -7.69
CA ALA A 56 -7.67 -8.28 -7.61
C ALA A 56 -8.54 -7.49 -6.63
N GLY A 57 -7.99 -7.12 -5.46
CA GLY A 57 -8.68 -6.30 -4.47
C GLY A 57 -9.04 -4.90 -4.98
N LEU A 58 -8.12 -4.23 -5.67
CA LEU A 58 -8.35 -2.91 -6.25
C LEU A 58 -9.44 -2.95 -7.33
N VAL A 59 -9.39 -3.94 -8.22
CA VAL A 59 -10.39 -4.13 -9.28
C VAL A 59 -11.77 -4.45 -8.69
N ALA A 60 -11.83 -5.35 -7.70
CA ALA A 60 -13.06 -5.69 -6.99
C ALA A 60 -13.66 -4.48 -6.27
N ALA A 61 -12.84 -3.62 -5.66
CA ALA A 61 -13.31 -2.40 -5.01
C ALA A 61 -14.07 -1.46 -5.96
N VAL A 62 -13.70 -1.43 -7.25
CA VAL A 62 -14.39 -0.62 -8.26
C VAL A 62 -15.65 -1.34 -8.77
N ARG A 63 -15.51 -2.62 -9.13
CA ARG A 63 -16.57 -3.41 -9.78
C ARG A 63 -17.71 -3.76 -8.82
N ASP A 64 -17.39 -4.22 -7.62
CA ASP A 64 -18.35 -4.72 -6.63
C ASP A 64 -18.77 -3.64 -5.63
N ARG A 65 -18.53 -2.36 -5.95
CA ARG A 65 -18.83 -1.25 -5.05
C ARG A 65 -20.33 -1.20 -4.73
N PRO A 66 -20.71 -0.88 -3.48
CA PRO A 66 -22.12 -0.73 -3.11
C PRO A 66 -22.85 0.32 -3.95
N PRO A 67 -24.14 0.11 -4.29
CA PRO A 67 -24.93 1.12 -4.98
C PRO A 67 -24.92 2.46 -4.23
N GLY A 68 -24.78 3.56 -4.97
CA GLY A 68 -24.70 4.91 -4.40
C GLY A 68 -23.32 5.31 -3.86
N ARG A 69 -22.31 4.43 -3.93
CA ARG A 69 -20.91 4.80 -3.70
C ARG A 69 -20.22 5.18 -5.00
N THR A 70 -19.45 6.27 -4.94
CA THR A 70 -18.60 6.69 -6.05
C THR A 70 -17.33 5.85 -6.10
N ILE A 71 -16.66 5.85 -7.25
CA ILE A 71 -15.40 5.11 -7.43
C ILE A 71 -14.32 5.61 -6.45
N PRO A 72 -14.09 6.93 -6.28
CA PRO A 72 -13.12 7.41 -5.29
C PRO A 72 -13.49 6.99 -3.85
N GLN A 73 -14.76 7.01 -3.47
CA GLN A 73 -15.19 6.54 -2.15
C GLN A 73 -14.90 5.05 -1.93
N ALA A 74 -15.19 4.21 -2.93
CA ALA A 74 -14.94 2.77 -2.83
C ALA A 74 -13.44 2.45 -2.75
N LEU A 75 -12.61 3.16 -3.52
CA LEU A 75 -11.15 3.03 -3.44
C LEU A 75 -10.60 3.51 -2.10
N ARG A 76 -11.12 4.62 -1.55
CA ARG A 76 -10.77 5.08 -0.19
C ARG A 76 -11.09 4.03 0.86
N ASP A 77 -12.30 3.46 0.81
CA ASP A 77 -12.74 2.43 1.76
C ASP A 77 -11.89 1.16 1.62
N HIS A 78 -11.57 0.76 0.39
CA HIS A 78 -10.70 -0.38 0.13
C HIS A 78 -9.27 -0.14 0.63
N LEU A 79 -8.63 0.99 0.33
CA LEU A 79 -7.27 1.27 0.78
C LEU A 79 -7.18 1.42 2.31
N GLY A 80 -8.20 2.01 2.94
CA GLY A 80 -8.31 2.06 4.40
C GLY A 80 -8.54 0.67 5.03
N GLY A 81 -9.44 -0.12 4.45
CA GLY A 81 -9.76 -1.47 4.91
C GLY A 81 -8.65 -2.51 4.65
N ALA A 82 -7.96 -2.42 3.52
CA ALA A 82 -6.84 -3.27 3.15
C ALA A 82 -5.66 -3.07 4.11
N ARG A 83 -5.41 -1.83 4.56
CA ARG A 83 -4.44 -1.57 5.64
C ARG A 83 -4.83 -2.29 6.92
N ALA A 84 -6.10 -2.23 7.31
CA ALA A 84 -6.61 -2.93 8.50
C ALA A 84 -6.58 -4.46 8.36
N ALA A 85 -6.85 -4.98 7.16
CA ALA A 85 -6.84 -6.41 6.84
C ALA A 85 -5.41 -6.97 6.76
N ALA A 86 -4.47 -6.24 6.16
CA ALA A 86 -3.05 -6.58 6.13
C ALA A 86 -2.49 -6.77 7.56
N ARG A 87 -2.92 -5.96 8.53
CA ARG A 87 -2.58 -6.15 9.96
C ARG A 87 -2.99 -7.53 10.49
N ARG A 88 -4.10 -8.08 10.00
CA ARG A 88 -4.68 -9.34 10.49
C ARG A 88 -4.16 -10.55 9.71
N ALA A 89 -3.87 -10.36 8.42
CA ALA A 89 -3.54 -11.42 7.48
C ALA A 89 -2.08 -11.88 7.57
N ASP A 90 -1.10 -10.97 7.64
CA ASP A 90 0.31 -11.35 7.72
C ASP A 90 0.67 -11.72 9.18
N PRO A 91 1.00 -13.00 9.48
CA PRO A 91 1.44 -13.39 10.82
C PRO A 91 2.63 -12.59 11.35
N ARG A 92 3.49 -12.05 10.47
CA ARG A 92 4.64 -11.20 10.81
C ARG A 92 4.23 -9.85 11.41
N LEU A 93 3.06 -9.36 11.00
CA LEU A 93 2.55 -8.03 11.30
C LEU A 93 1.36 -8.08 12.28
N ARG A 94 1.06 -9.27 12.82
CA ARG A 94 0.04 -9.46 13.86
C ARG A 94 0.42 -8.78 15.17
N ASP A 95 1.71 -8.67 15.45
CA ASP A 95 2.21 -7.79 16.50
C ASP A 95 2.17 -6.35 15.99
N PHE A 96 1.42 -5.51 16.69
CA PHE A 96 1.25 -4.10 16.36
C PHE A 96 2.60 -3.37 16.28
N HIS A 97 3.55 -3.73 17.14
CA HIS A 97 4.89 -3.15 17.11
C HIS A 97 5.64 -3.53 15.82
N ALA A 98 5.56 -4.78 15.38
CA ALA A 98 6.22 -5.24 14.15
C ALA A 98 5.66 -4.54 12.90
N LEU A 99 4.35 -4.29 12.85
CA LEU A 99 3.74 -3.53 11.75
C LEU A 99 4.16 -2.06 11.75
N ARG A 100 4.18 -1.42 12.92
CA ARG A 100 4.68 -0.04 13.06
C ARG A 100 6.13 0.04 12.60
N ASP A 101 6.97 -0.88 13.07
CA ASP A 101 8.40 -0.85 12.82
C ASP A 101 8.69 -1.15 11.34
N PHE A 102 7.89 -2.03 10.70
CA PHE A 102 7.93 -2.23 9.26
C PHE A 102 7.61 -0.96 8.48
N HIS A 103 6.52 -0.28 8.83
CA HIS A 103 6.16 0.97 8.17
C HIS A 103 7.20 2.06 8.40
N ALA A 104 7.74 2.18 9.62
CA ALA A 104 8.82 3.11 9.93
C ALA A 104 10.10 2.79 9.14
N LEU A 105 10.43 1.51 8.95
CA LEU A 105 11.55 1.06 8.12
C LEU A 105 11.35 1.50 6.65
N VAL A 106 10.16 1.26 6.08
CA VAL A 106 9.85 1.67 4.70
C VAL A 106 9.84 3.20 4.55
N ASP A 107 9.26 3.91 5.51
CA ASP A 107 9.18 5.37 5.51
C ASP A 107 10.53 6.03 5.74
N SER A 108 11.46 5.41 6.49
CA SER A 108 12.81 5.94 6.71
C SER A 108 13.80 5.59 5.61
N THR A 109 13.51 4.59 4.77
CA THR A 109 14.43 4.09 3.74
C THR A 109 13.95 4.47 2.33
N PRO A 110 14.60 5.44 1.64
CA PRO A 110 14.17 5.91 0.32
C PRO A 110 14.03 4.80 -0.74
N GLU A 111 14.93 3.82 -0.71
CA GLU A 111 14.95 2.70 -1.66
C GLU A 111 13.75 1.76 -1.48
N LEU A 112 13.39 1.46 -0.22
CA LEU A 112 12.19 0.67 0.09
C LEU A 112 10.93 1.44 -0.31
N ARG A 113 10.90 2.76 -0.05
CA ARG A 113 9.76 3.61 -0.41
C ARG A 113 9.54 3.65 -1.91
N GLU A 114 10.60 3.87 -2.69
CA GLU A 114 10.50 3.94 -4.14
C GLU A 114 10.13 2.59 -4.74
N HIS A 115 10.68 1.49 -4.21
CA HIS A 115 10.29 0.16 -4.65
C HIS A 115 8.83 -0.16 -4.32
N SER A 116 8.37 0.16 -3.10
CA SER A 116 6.97 0.02 -2.69
C SER A 116 6.03 0.81 -3.62
N ARG A 117 6.38 2.08 -3.90
CA ARG A 117 5.63 2.94 -4.83
C ARG A 117 5.59 2.34 -6.24
N ARG A 118 6.72 1.82 -6.72
CA ARG A 118 6.79 1.13 -8.02
C ARG A 118 5.91 -0.11 -8.06
N MET A 119 5.84 -0.91 -6.99
CA MET A 119 4.94 -2.07 -6.94
C MET A 119 3.49 -1.63 -7.04
N TRP A 120 3.06 -0.65 -6.25
CA TRP A 120 1.69 -0.12 -6.30
C TRP A 120 1.30 0.38 -7.70
N LEU A 121 2.19 1.12 -8.36
CA LEU A 121 1.93 1.66 -9.70
C LEU A 121 1.86 0.60 -10.81
N ARG A 122 2.32 -0.64 -10.59
CA ARG A 122 2.14 -1.73 -11.57
C ARG A 122 0.66 -2.03 -11.82
N HIS A 123 -0.21 -1.76 -10.85
CA HIS A 123 -1.65 -2.00 -10.96
C HIS A 123 -2.42 -0.88 -11.66
N GLU A 124 -1.76 0.21 -12.06
CA GLU A 124 -2.42 1.39 -12.65
C GLU A 124 -3.25 1.05 -13.88
N THR A 125 -2.68 0.29 -14.81
CA THR A 125 -3.39 -0.08 -16.04
C THR A 125 -4.62 -0.94 -15.77
N ALA A 126 -4.50 -1.94 -14.87
CA ALA A 126 -5.61 -2.81 -14.50
C ALA A 126 -6.72 -2.03 -13.78
N LEU A 127 -6.35 -1.15 -12.85
CA LEU A 127 -7.29 -0.30 -12.14
C LEU A 127 -7.98 0.71 -13.07
N ALA A 128 -7.23 1.38 -13.95
CA ALA A 128 -7.78 2.30 -14.93
C ALA A 128 -8.80 1.62 -15.86
N ALA A 129 -8.50 0.40 -16.32
CA ALA A 129 -9.42 -0.39 -17.14
C ALA A 129 -10.72 -0.71 -16.37
N ALA A 130 -10.62 -1.08 -15.09
CA ALA A 130 -11.79 -1.34 -14.25
C ALA A 130 -12.63 -0.07 -14.01
N ILE A 131 -11.98 1.09 -13.84
CA ILE A 131 -12.64 2.39 -13.72
C ILE A 131 -13.39 2.74 -15.02
N ALA A 132 -12.72 2.60 -16.17
CA ALA A 132 -13.32 2.87 -17.48
C ALA A 132 -14.56 2.01 -17.73
N GLU A 133 -14.45 0.69 -17.48
CA GLU A 133 -15.56 -0.26 -17.59
C GLU A 133 -16.74 0.15 -16.69
N ALA A 134 -16.45 0.47 -15.43
CA ALA A 134 -17.47 0.84 -14.44
C ALA A 134 -18.13 2.21 -14.70
N SER A 135 -17.50 3.04 -15.52
CA SER A 135 -17.98 4.37 -15.92
C SER A 135 -18.53 4.42 -17.34
N GLY A 136 -18.44 3.33 -18.11
CA GLY A 136 -18.84 3.30 -19.52
C GLY A 136 -17.96 4.18 -20.42
N LEU A 137 -16.71 4.42 -20.02
CA LEU A 137 -15.73 5.24 -20.74
C LEU A 137 -14.79 4.36 -21.58
N PRO A 138 -14.08 4.93 -22.58
CA PRO A 138 -13.02 4.24 -23.30
C PRO A 138 -11.92 3.72 -22.38
N ALA A 139 -11.33 2.56 -22.71
CA ALA A 139 -10.28 1.93 -21.90
C ALA A 139 -8.99 2.78 -21.78
N ASP A 140 -8.77 3.69 -22.73
CA ASP A 140 -7.65 4.62 -22.80
C ASP A 140 -8.03 6.04 -22.33
N ASP A 141 -9.18 6.20 -21.67
CA ASP A 141 -9.62 7.49 -21.17
C ASP A 141 -8.60 8.08 -20.15
N PRO A 142 -8.05 9.28 -20.41
CA PRO A 142 -6.99 9.84 -19.58
C PRO A 142 -7.47 10.20 -18.16
N ALA A 143 -8.76 10.44 -17.95
CA ALA A 143 -9.28 10.69 -16.61
C ALA A 143 -9.35 9.41 -15.77
N CYS A 144 -9.62 8.25 -16.40
CA CYS A 144 -9.57 6.96 -15.73
C CYS A 144 -8.14 6.60 -15.31
N LEU A 145 -7.16 6.84 -16.21
CA LEU A 145 -5.73 6.70 -15.89
C LEU A 145 -5.30 7.64 -14.77
N ALA A 146 -5.68 8.92 -14.83
CA ALA A 146 -5.35 9.89 -13.79
C ALA A 146 -5.94 9.50 -12.43
N LEU A 147 -7.22 9.08 -12.39
CA LEU A 147 -7.85 8.63 -11.14
C LEU A 147 -7.13 7.41 -10.56
N ALA A 148 -6.80 6.42 -11.40
CA ALA A 148 -6.04 5.25 -10.97
C ALA A 148 -4.67 5.66 -10.39
N HIS A 149 -3.92 6.50 -11.11
CA HIS A 149 -2.62 7.01 -10.67
C HIS A 149 -2.70 7.68 -9.30
N PHE A 150 -3.63 8.64 -9.15
CA PHE A 150 -3.78 9.37 -7.90
C PHE A 150 -4.26 8.49 -6.74
N ALA A 151 -5.15 7.53 -7.00
CA ALA A 151 -5.59 6.60 -5.97
C ALA A 151 -4.44 5.70 -5.48
N LEU A 152 -3.57 5.25 -6.38
CA LEU A 152 -2.40 4.43 -6.04
C LEU A 152 -1.33 5.25 -5.30
N GLU A 153 -1.04 6.47 -5.75
CA GLU A 153 -0.12 7.39 -5.04
C GLU A 153 -0.66 7.79 -3.65
N ALA A 154 -1.99 7.90 -3.48
CA ALA A 154 -2.59 8.17 -2.18
C ALA A 154 -2.24 7.09 -1.13
N ALA A 155 -2.06 5.83 -1.56
CA ALA A 155 -1.65 4.74 -0.69
C ALA A 155 -0.22 4.92 -0.14
N GLY A 156 0.66 5.59 -0.89
CA GLY A 156 2.02 5.94 -0.46
C GLY A 156 2.12 7.26 0.31
N LEU A 157 1.21 8.20 0.05
CA LEU A 157 1.20 9.52 0.69
C LEU A 157 0.55 9.54 2.07
N ALA A 158 -0.37 8.63 2.34
CA ALA A 158 -0.99 8.55 3.66
C ALA A 158 0.01 7.94 4.64
N PRO A 159 0.66 8.77 5.48
CA PRO A 159 1.78 8.31 6.27
C PRO A 159 1.27 7.28 7.27
N ALA A 160 2.08 6.25 7.54
CA ALA A 160 1.88 5.38 8.69
C ALA A 160 2.30 6.09 9.98
N ARG A 161 1.93 7.37 10.12
CA ARG A 161 2.21 8.19 11.30
C ARG A 161 1.39 7.63 12.46
N ILE A 162 2.00 6.69 13.15
CA ILE A 162 1.77 6.46 14.56
C ILE A 162 2.37 7.68 15.24
N ASP A 163 1.51 8.55 15.75
CA ASP A 163 1.92 9.61 16.65
C ASP A 163 2.50 8.91 17.89
N VAL A 164 3.83 8.78 17.96
CA VAL A 164 4.48 8.35 19.19
C VAL A 164 4.34 9.55 20.11
N GLY A 165 3.28 9.53 20.92
CA GLY A 165 3.16 10.43 22.04
C GLY A 165 4.48 10.42 22.78
N THR A 166 5.19 11.54 22.79
CA THR A 166 6.31 11.77 23.69
C THR A 166 5.71 11.93 25.09
N GLY A 167 5.27 10.82 25.65
CA GLY A 167 4.72 10.67 26.98
C GLY A 167 5.44 9.50 27.61
N VAL A 168 6.37 9.81 28.49
CA VAL A 168 6.88 8.87 29.47
C VAL A 168 5.66 8.43 30.27
N ASP A 169 5.10 7.25 29.97
CA ASP A 169 4.32 6.36 30.83
C ASP A 169 3.75 5.22 29.97
N ALA A 170 4.35 4.03 30.13
CA ALA A 170 3.98 2.81 29.43
C ALA A 170 2.74 2.20 30.08
N GLU A 171 1.55 2.68 29.72
CA GLU A 171 0.29 1.99 30.08
C GLU A 171 -0.89 2.39 29.17
N THR A 172 -0.73 2.43 27.83
CA THR A 172 -1.89 2.54 26.92
C THR A 172 -1.61 2.12 25.46
N ASP A 173 -1.40 0.82 25.24
CA ASP A 173 -1.22 0.28 23.89
C ASP A 173 -2.52 0.41 23.06
N ALA A 174 -3.69 0.16 23.65
CA ALA A 174 -4.97 0.16 22.92
C ALA A 174 -5.48 1.56 22.47
N GLU A 175 -5.13 2.63 23.20
CA GLU A 175 -5.57 4.00 22.88
C GLU A 175 -4.65 4.64 21.83
N THR A 176 -3.37 4.28 21.84
CA THR A 176 -2.39 4.64 20.80
C THR A 176 -2.70 3.97 19.47
N ASP A 177 -3.19 2.73 19.48
CA ASP A 177 -3.60 1.95 18.30
C ASP A 177 -4.73 2.60 17.49
N ALA A 178 -5.74 3.16 18.19
CA ALA A 178 -6.87 3.83 17.56
C ALA A 178 -6.44 5.15 16.90
N ASN A 179 -5.53 5.89 17.55
CA ASN A 179 -5.07 7.18 17.07
C ASN A 179 -4.15 7.05 15.83
N ALA A 180 -3.31 6.02 15.80
CA ALA A 180 -2.43 5.71 14.66
C ALA A 180 -3.20 5.31 13.38
N GLY A 181 -4.25 4.50 13.53
CA GLY A 181 -5.15 4.17 12.41
C GLY A 181 -5.94 5.38 11.91
N ALA A 182 -6.32 6.28 12.82
CA ALA A 182 -7.10 7.48 12.50
C ALA A 182 -6.30 8.50 11.67
N GLY A 183 -5.01 8.73 11.95
CA GLY A 183 -4.18 9.69 11.19
C GLY A 183 -3.99 9.32 9.72
N ALA A 184 -3.78 8.03 9.45
CA ALA A 184 -3.67 7.49 8.10
C ALA A 184 -5.03 7.55 7.35
N GLY A 185 -6.13 7.23 8.03
CA GLY A 185 -7.49 7.37 7.50
C GLY A 185 -7.87 8.81 7.15
N ALA A 186 -7.57 9.77 8.03
CA ALA A 186 -7.83 11.19 7.81
C ALA A 186 -7.00 11.80 6.67
N THR A 187 -5.82 11.23 6.36
CA THR A 187 -5.01 11.65 5.21
C THR A 187 -5.60 11.12 3.90
N LEU A 188 -5.98 9.84 3.87
CA LEU A 188 -6.69 9.27 2.72
C LEU A 188 -8.01 10.01 2.46
N GLU A 189 -8.78 10.31 3.51
CA GLU A 189 -10.03 11.07 3.39
C GLU A 189 -9.81 12.44 2.73
N ARG A 190 -8.78 13.19 3.14
CA ARG A 190 -8.45 14.48 2.51
C ARG A 190 -8.04 14.35 1.05
N ILE A 191 -7.21 13.36 0.70
CA ILE A 191 -6.78 13.14 -0.69
C ILE A 191 -7.98 12.75 -1.56
N PHE A 192 -8.81 11.82 -1.07
CA PHE A 192 -9.98 11.36 -1.81
C PHE A 192 -11.10 12.39 -1.89
N ALA A 193 -11.21 13.31 -0.93
CA ALA A 193 -12.11 14.46 -1.05
C ALA A 193 -11.73 15.35 -2.24
N LEU A 194 -10.44 15.59 -2.49
CA LEU A 194 -9.97 16.31 -3.67
C LEU A 194 -10.30 15.56 -4.97
N LEU A 195 -10.10 14.23 -4.98
CA LEU A 195 -10.41 13.39 -6.13
C LEU A 195 -11.91 13.33 -6.43
N GLU A 196 -12.76 13.29 -5.40
CA GLU A 196 -14.21 13.24 -5.56
C GLU A 196 -14.75 14.49 -6.27
N HIS A 197 -14.25 15.67 -5.92
CA HIS A 197 -14.65 16.92 -6.58
C HIS A 197 -14.24 16.96 -8.05
N GLY A 198 -13.04 16.48 -8.40
CA GLY A 198 -12.60 16.39 -9.80
C GLY A 198 -13.36 15.31 -10.58
N TRP A 199 -13.56 14.15 -9.97
CA TRP A 199 -14.20 13.00 -10.61
C TRP A 199 -15.67 13.23 -10.92
N THR A 200 -16.42 13.82 -9.99
CA THR A 200 -17.83 14.15 -10.21
C THR A 200 -18.03 15.12 -11.37
N ALA A 201 -17.12 16.07 -11.58
CA ALA A 201 -17.16 16.99 -12.72
C ALA A 201 -16.88 16.28 -14.05
N VAL A 202 -15.92 15.34 -14.07
CA VAL A 202 -15.59 14.54 -15.26
C VAL A 202 -16.72 13.57 -15.59
N ALA A 203 -17.24 12.82 -14.61
CA ALA A 203 -18.34 11.87 -14.82
C ALA A 203 -19.63 12.55 -15.31
N ALA A 204 -19.83 13.83 -14.97
CA ALA A 204 -20.95 14.62 -15.46
C ALA A 204 -20.75 15.18 -16.89
N SER A 205 -19.54 15.11 -17.44
CA SER A 205 -19.18 15.69 -18.75
C SER A 205 -18.65 14.61 -19.70
N PRO A 206 -19.49 14.02 -20.57
CA PRO A 206 -19.04 12.97 -21.48
C PRO A 206 -17.98 13.48 -22.48
N PRO A 207 -17.10 12.59 -22.98
CA PRO A 207 -16.04 12.97 -23.91
C PRO A 207 -16.62 13.59 -25.19
N GLY A 208 -16.17 14.81 -25.52
CA GLY A 208 -16.63 15.59 -26.68
C GLY A 208 -17.33 16.91 -26.38
N SER A 209 -17.31 17.38 -25.13
CA SER A 209 -18.01 18.60 -24.69
C SER A 209 -17.12 19.86 -24.58
N VAL A 210 -16.11 20.00 -25.45
CA VAL A 210 -15.28 21.23 -25.56
C VAL A 210 -15.19 21.65 -27.02
#